data_AF-A0A917QFH6-F1
#
_entry.id   AF-A0A917QFH6-F1
#
_cell.length_a   1.000
_cell.length_b   1.000
_cell.length_c   1.000
_cell.angle_alpha   90.00
_cell.angle_beta   90.00
_cell.angle_gamma   90.00
#
_symmetry.space_group_name_H-M   'P 1'
#
loop_
_entity.id
_entity.type
_entity.pdbx_description
1 polymer ?
#
loop_
_entity_poly.entity_id
_entity_poly.type
_entity_poly.pdbx_seq_one_letter_code
_entity_poly.pdbx_strand_id
1 'polypeptide(L)'
;MPHDDADAITGEQDVDWRSATFFLIREENVSFPLERQLASFRDYVATYQASGLNTITLVWMNPVDAQTGQILEGFSDPPWPLVRESLDTVEAFTAAARDMGMNVVWKPHFVVDANHPDNVNQISAPNIDVANFLAEVRAFWREAAPRSEAAGADMVILGTEHADYGAGVHEAAWRAIIADVREVYSGILTYNANSILGRDYIAGADDVGFWDALDLIALSMYAPLARDATTTYENAYRTLFDNPANVADPGPGVNIPTILADLAARFGKPVYFSEAGAASHVDALLVPPAPGFVSAQSYEAQRILYQVHLDVFGNYDWFSGINWWGEHNEFSPGPSSADWPGYFSDFLKRGYDFLGKPSGEAVAAAWRDGVPPPPIDYLGTQNADRAIGGRGDDVFVGRGGNDTLIGAAGIDRARYEGVAADYVVTGDLRAASVRDARPGRDGTDALAAIERIVFADRTLALDVAGAPGEMYRLYQAAFARRPDEAGLGFWITEFEAGRVDLRGAAAAFVASREFTQTYGLASEIGDRAYVDLLYGNVLGRPADEAGALFWTQRMASGTSREEVLGLFAQSPENVALVAPAVADGIWYV
;
A
#
# COMPACT_ATOMS: atom_id res chain seq x y z
N MET A 1 -30.78 9.39 2.43
CA MET A 1 -30.63 8.07 3.08
C MET A 1 -29.23 7.61 2.73
N PRO A 2 -28.39 7.29 3.71
CA PRO A 2 -27.04 6.82 3.43
C PRO A 2 -27.08 5.34 3.03
N HIS A 3 -26.33 5.00 1.99
CA HIS A 3 -25.99 3.62 1.63
C HIS A 3 -24.92 3.15 2.61
N ASP A 4 -25.36 2.55 3.72
CA ASP A 4 -24.59 1.55 4.44
C ASP A 4 -24.88 0.22 3.75
N ASP A 5 -24.00 -0.21 2.86
CA ASP A 5 -23.82 -1.61 2.44
C ASP A 5 -22.37 -1.73 1.97
N ALA A 6 -21.44 -1.68 2.92
CA ALA A 6 -20.15 -2.33 2.75
C ALA A 6 -20.42 -3.83 2.82
N ASP A 7 -20.79 -4.42 1.68
CA ASP A 7 -20.79 -5.87 1.53
C ASP A 7 -19.38 -6.35 1.88
N ALA A 8 -19.28 -7.12 2.96
CA ALA A 8 -18.07 -7.80 3.35
C ALA A 8 -17.63 -8.69 2.19
N ILE A 9 -16.51 -8.30 1.57
CA ILE A 9 -15.87 -9.01 0.47
C ILE A 9 -15.39 -10.38 1.00
N THR A 10 -15.64 -11.44 0.24
CA THR A 10 -15.41 -12.83 0.64
C THR A 10 -13.91 -13.16 0.75
N GLY A 11 -13.53 -13.92 1.78
CA GLY A 11 -12.17 -14.04 2.35
C GLY A 11 -10.99 -14.60 1.52
N GLU A 12 -11.09 -14.74 0.20
CA GLU A 12 -9.93 -14.99 -0.68
C GLU A 12 -9.39 -13.69 -1.33
N GLN A 13 -10.19 -12.63 -1.41
CA GLN A 13 -9.77 -11.33 -1.96
C GLN A 13 -8.97 -10.47 -0.96
N ASP A 14 -8.95 -10.86 0.32
CA ASP A 14 -8.21 -10.18 1.42
C ASP A 14 -6.81 -10.76 1.66
N VAL A 15 -6.33 -11.66 0.78
CA VAL A 15 -4.98 -12.21 0.88
C VAL A 15 -3.97 -11.11 0.51
N ASP A 16 -3.03 -10.83 1.41
CA ASP A 16 -1.81 -10.08 1.10
C ASP A 16 -0.88 -10.99 0.29
N TRP A 17 -0.94 -10.89 -1.03
CA TRP A 17 -0.23 -11.72 -2.00
C TRP A 17 1.27 -11.40 -2.00
N ARG A 18 2.02 -12.03 -1.08
CA ARG A 18 3.48 -11.90 -0.93
C ARG A 18 4.16 -12.97 -1.77
N SER A 19 4.43 -12.65 -3.03
CA SER A 19 4.83 -13.61 -4.06
C SER A 19 6.23 -13.35 -4.63
N ALA A 20 6.81 -14.41 -5.18
CA ALA A 20 7.95 -14.34 -6.09
C ALA A 20 7.75 -15.29 -7.27
N THR A 21 8.38 -14.97 -8.40
CA THR A 21 8.35 -15.78 -9.62
C THR A 21 9.25 -17.01 -9.47
N PHE A 22 8.73 -18.17 -9.85
CA PHE A 22 9.53 -19.35 -10.20
C PHE A 22 9.20 -19.77 -11.63
N PHE A 23 10.23 -19.87 -12.46
CA PHE A 23 10.06 -20.25 -13.86
C PHE A 23 10.05 -21.76 -14.05
N LEU A 24 9.19 -22.21 -14.97
CA LEU A 24 9.18 -23.53 -15.57
C LEU A 24 9.53 -23.34 -17.05
N ILE A 25 10.83 -23.36 -17.33
CA ILE A 25 11.43 -23.23 -18.66
C ILE A 25 12.03 -24.58 -19.04
N ARG A 26 11.53 -25.18 -20.13
CA ARG A 26 12.14 -26.36 -20.73
C ARG A 26 13.02 -25.97 -21.91
N GLU A 27 14.30 -26.32 -21.85
CA GLU A 27 15.22 -26.19 -22.98
C GLU A 27 15.39 -27.53 -23.71
N GLU A 28 15.47 -27.50 -25.04
CA GLU A 28 15.49 -28.72 -25.88
C GLU A 28 16.64 -29.69 -25.54
N ASN A 29 17.74 -29.18 -24.98
CA ASN A 29 18.97 -29.95 -24.71
C ASN A 29 19.35 -30.07 -23.22
N VAL A 30 18.53 -29.56 -22.30
CA VAL A 30 18.79 -29.60 -20.86
C VAL A 30 17.55 -30.12 -20.14
N SER A 31 17.65 -31.31 -19.52
CA SER A 31 16.58 -31.82 -18.66
C SER A 31 17.16 -32.50 -17.43
N PHE A 32 16.74 -32.04 -16.25
CA PHE A 32 16.92 -32.81 -15.03
C PHE A 32 15.68 -33.67 -14.77
N PRO A 33 15.81 -34.81 -14.06
CA PRO A 33 14.64 -35.56 -13.60
C PRO A 33 13.73 -34.66 -12.75
N LEU A 34 12.41 -34.80 -12.91
CA LEU A 34 11.41 -34.03 -12.17
C LEU A 34 11.65 -34.06 -10.65
N GLU A 35 12.07 -35.21 -10.10
CA GLU A 35 12.41 -35.35 -8.68
C GLU A 35 13.53 -34.39 -8.23
N ARG A 36 14.55 -34.16 -9.07
CA ARG A 36 15.63 -33.20 -8.78
C ARG A 36 15.11 -31.77 -8.86
N GLN A 37 14.27 -31.47 -9.84
CA GLN A 37 13.67 -30.15 -10.02
C GLN A 37 12.79 -29.78 -8.82
N LEU A 38 11.90 -30.69 -8.40
CA LEU A 38 11.03 -30.52 -7.23
C LEU A 38 11.83 -30.40 -5.93
N ALA A 39 12.94 -31.13 -5.78
CA ALA A 39 13.81 -30.96 -4.61
C ALA A 39 14.42 -29.56 -4.55
N SER A 40 14.89 -29.03 -5.68
CA SER A 40 15.41 -27.66 -5.78
C SER A 40 14.32 -26.62 -5.51
N PHE A 41 13.15 -26.80 -6.10
CA PHE A 41 11.98 -25.94 -5.88
C PHE A 41 11.57 -25.87 -4.42
N ARG A 42 11.48 -27.01 -3.73
CA ARG A 42 11.13 -27.03 -2.30
C ARG A 42 12.16 -26.28 -1.45
N ASP A 43 13.45 -26.39 -1.78
CA ASP A 43 14.51 -25.66 -1.09
C ASP A 43 14.43 -24.13 -1.34
N TYR A 44 14.13 -23.75 -2.58
CA TYR A 44 13.85 -22.36 -2.96
C TYR A 44 12.67 -21.80 -2.17
N VAL A 45 11.51 -22.48 -2.22
CA VAL A 45 10.29 -22.06 -1.52
C VAL A 45 10.52 -21.93 -0.01
N ALA A 46 11.23 -22.88 0.61
CA ALA A 46 11.53 -22.83 2.04
C ALA A 46 12.34 -21.58 2.43
N THR A 47 13.24 -21.14 1.56
CA THR A 47 14.04 -19.94 1.79
C THR A 47 13.20 -18.67 1.66
N TYR A 48 12.29 -18.61 0.68
CA TYR A 48 11.37 -17.47 0.50
C TYR A 48 10.33 -17.36 1.62
N GLN A 49 9.82 -18.50 2.12
CA GLN A 49 8.93 -18.50 3.28
C GLN A 49 9.60 -17.84 4.50
N ALA A 50 10.92 -18.04 4.68
CA ALA A 50 11.67 -17.37 5.74
C ALA A 50 11.77 -15.84 5.57
N SER A 51 11.59 -15.33 4.34
CA SER A 51 11.47 -13.90 4.03
C SER A 51 10.04 -13.36 4.14
N GLY A 52 9.08 -14.16 4.61
CA GLY A 52 7.69 -13.73 4.82
C GLY A 52 6.75 -13.93 3.63
N LEU A 53 7.19 -14.61 2.57
CA LEU A 53 6.32 -14.96 1.45
C LEU A 53 5.32 -16.04 1.83
N ASN A 54 4.13 -15.92 1.26
CA ASN A 54 3.04 -16.88 1.38
C ASN A 54 2.57 -17.43 0.03
N THR A 55 3.10 -16.90 -1.07
CA THR A 55 2.63 -17.20 -2.43
C THR A 55 3.82 -17.48 -3.36
N ILE A 56 3.64 -18.37 -4.33
CA ILE A 56 4.58 -18.56 -5.44
C ILE A 56 3.86 -18.40 -6.77
N THR A 57 4.43 -17.63 -7.69
CA THR A 57 3.92 -17.52 -9.06
C THR A 57 4.70 -18.46 -9.97
N LEU A 58 4.02 -19.48 -10.50
CA LEU A 58 4.57 -20.38 -11.50
C LEU A 58 4.40 -19.74 -12.88
N VAL A 59 5.53 -19.39 -13.50
CA VAL A 59 5.56 -18.80 -14.84
C VAL A 59 6.12 -19.80 -15.83
N TRP A 60 5.42 -20.06 -16.92
CA TRP A 60 5.91 -20.90 -18.00
C TRP A 60 5.62 -20.28 -19.36
N MET A 61 6.44 -20.64 -20.33
CA MET A 61 6.43 -20.02 -21.66
C MET A 61 5.65 -20.90 -22.65
N ASN A 62 4.80 -20.24 -23.43
CA ASN A 62 4.05 -20.81 -24.54
C ASN A 62 4.53 -20.11 -25.82
N PRO A 63 5.42 -20.75 -26.61
CA PRO A 63 5.85 -20.23 -27.90
C PRO A 63 4.67 -19.95 -28.82
N VAL A 64 4.73 -18.84 -29.55
CA VAL A 64 3.72 -18.39 -30.50
C VAL A 64 4.42 -18.04 -31.80
N ASP A 65 3.85 -18.49 -32.92
CA ASP A 65 4.34 -18.09 -34.23
C ASP A 65 4.00 -16.60 -34.50
N ALA A 66 5.04 -15.81 -34.75
CA ALA A 66 4.93 -14.35 -34.90
C ALA A 66 4.09 -13.87 -36.09
N GLN A 67 3.70 -14.76 -37.02
CA GLN A 67 2.85 -14.41 -38.18
C GLN A 67 1.45 -14.98 -38.03
N THR A 68 1.34 -16.25 -37.71
CA THR A 68 0.06 -16.98 -37.69
C THR A 68 -0.64 -16.88 -36.34
N GLY A 69 0.05 -16.49 -35.26
CA GLY A 69 -0.53 -16.48 -33.92
C GLY A 69 -0.74 -17.88 -33.33
N GLN A 70 -0.28 -18.95 -34.00
CA GLN A 70 -0.41 -20.31 -33.51
C GLN A 70 0.47 -20.54 -32.28
N ILE A 71 -0.06 -21.17 -31.22
CA ILE A 71 0.76 -21.64 -30.11
C ILE A 71 1.55 -22.89 -30.57
N LEU A 72 2.87 -22.84 -30.45
CA LEU A 72 3.79 -23.88 -30.89
C LEU A 72 4.22 -24.80 -29.73
N GLU A 73 4.72 -25.98 -30.09
CA GLU A 73 5.40 -26.88 -29.15
C GLU A 73 6.77 -26.36 -28.71
N GLY A 74 7.39 -25.46 -29.48
CA GLY A 74 8.73 -24.97 -29.19
C GLY A 74 9.28 -23.97 -30.22
N PHE A 75 10.36 -23.28 -29.86
CA PHE A 75 11.28 -22.59 -30.76
C PHE A 75 12.57 -23.40 -30.89
N SER A 76 12.99 -23.68 -32.13
CA SER A 76 14.21 -24.45 -32.41
C SER A 76 15.44 -23.60 -32.71
N ASP A 77 15.31 -22.28 -32.85
CA ASP A 77 16.43 -21.38 -33.21
C ASP A 77 17.02 -20.62 -31.99
N PRO A 78 18.36 -20.52 -31.88
CA PRO A 78 19.05 -19.77 -30.82
C PRO A 78 18.73 -18.26 -30.87
N PRO A 79 18.92 -17.52 -29.75
CA PRO A 79 19.74 -17.87 -28.59
C PRO A 79 19.08 -18.76 -27.52
N TRP A 80 17.76 -18.94 -27.52
CA TRP A 80 17.05 -19.72 -26.48
C TRP A 80 16.09 -20.76 -27.09
N PRO A 81 16.55 -22.01 -27.33
CA PRO A 81 15.65 -23.08 -27.77
C PRO A 81 14.66 -23.39 -26.63
N LEU A 82 13.41 -23.03 -26.83
CA LEU A 82 12.36 -23.15 -25.81
C LEU A 82 11.38 -24.25 -26.21
N VAL A 83 10.99 -25.09 -25.26
CA VAL A 83 9.94 -26.10 -25.43
C VAL A 83 8.79 -25.71 -24.51
N ARG A 84 7.56 -25.81 -25.03
CA ARG A 84 6.36 -25.58 -24.25
C ARG A 84 6.32 -26.55 -23.07
N GLU A 85 6.09 -26.00 -21.87
CA GLU A 85 5.99 -26.81 -20.67
C GLU A 85 4.65 -27.58 -20.62
N SER A 86 4.69 -28.80 -20.06
CA SER A 86 3.47 -29.60 -19.90
C SER A 86 2.67 -29.15 -18.68
N LEU A 87 1.35 -29.13 -18.79
CA LEU A 87 0.49 -28.85 -17.63
C LEU A 87 0.66 -29.90 -16.51
N ASP A 88 1.07 -31.13 -16.82
CA ASP A 88 1.43 -32.16 -15.82
C ASP A 88 2.60 -31.69 -14.93
N THR A 89 3.59 -31.02 -15.52
CA THR A 89 4.70 -30.42 -14.78
C THR A 89 4.19 -29.29 -13.89
N VAL A 90 3.39 -28.37 -14.44
CA VAL A 90 2.82 -27.24 -13.68
C VAL A 90 2.01 -27.74 -12.47
N GLU A 91 1.21 -28.79 -12.65
CA GLU A 91 0.47 -29.45 -11.57
C GLU A 91 1.38 -30.07 -10.51
N ALA A 92 2.48 -30.72 -10.91
CA ALA A 92 3.43 -31.30 -9.96
C ALA A 92 4.09 -30.24 -9.06
N PHE A 93 4.46 -29.08 -9.63
CA PHE A 93 4.99 -27.95 -8.87
C PHE A 93 3.93 -27.26 -8.02
N THR A 94 2.69 -27.18 -8.52
CA THR A 94 1.54 -26.69 -7.76
C THR A 94 1.31 -27.53 -6.51
N ALA A 95 1.25 -28.86 -6.66
CA ALA A 95 1.13 -29.79 -5.55
C ALA A 95 2.30 -29.63 -4.56
N ALA A 96 3.53 -29.48 -5.06
CA ALA A 96 4.69 -29.29 -4.21
C ALA A 96 4.64 -27.99 -3.40
N ALA A 97 4.20 -26.88 -3.98
CA ALA A 97 4.03 -25.61 -3.28
C ALA A 97 2.90 -25.70 -2.24
N ARG A 98 1.79 -26.34 -2.61
CA ARG A 98 0.62 -26.53 -1.75
C ARG A 98 0.94 -27.40 -0.53
N ASP A 99 1.74 -28.46 -0.70
CA ASP A 99 2.27 -29.29 0.39
C ASP A 99 3.08 -28.47 1.41
N MET A 100 3.68 -27.36 0.96
CA MET A 100 4.46 -26.44 1.80
C MET A 100 3.61 -25.30 2.39
N GLY A 101 2.30 -25.29 2.13
CA GLY A 101 1.38 -24.27 2.63
C GLY A 101 1.42 -22.96 1.85
N MET A 102 2.01 -22.93 0.65
CA MET A 102 2.03 -21.75 -0.21
C MET A 102 0.75 -21.64 -1.03
N ASN A 103 0.27 -20.42 -1.23
CA ASN A 103 -0.64 -20.11 -2.33
C ASN A 103 0.10 -20.20 -3.66
N VAL A 104 -0.61 -20.57 -4.72
CA VAL A 104 -0.03 -20.79 -6.05
C VAL A 104 -0.75 -19.96 -7.10
N VAL A 105 0.02 -19.18 -7.84
CA VAL A 105 -0.46 -18.41 -9.00
C VAL A 105 -0.02 -19.12 -10.28
N TRP A 106 -0.95 -19.36 -11.19
CA TRP A 106 -0.68 -19.83 -12.55
C TRP A 106 -0.60 -18.65 -13.51
N LYS A 107 0.57 -18.44 -14.11
CA LYS A 107 0.85 -17.32 -15.02
C LYS A 107 1.50 -17.80 -16.32
N PRO A 108 0.73 -18.31 -17.30
CA PRO A 108 1.26 -18.62 -18.62
C PRO A 108 1.68 -17.34 -19.36
N HIS A 109 2.88 -17.33 -19.92
CA HIS A 109 3.35 -16.30 -20.84
C HIS A 109 3.24 -16.81 -22.27
N PHE A 110 2.79 -15.95 -23.19
CA PHE A 110 2.72 -16.26 -24.63
C PHE A 110 3.76 -15.41 -25.37
N VAL A 111 4.73 -16.04 -26.00
CA VAL A 111 5.97 -15.40 -26.47
C VAL A 111 6.22 -15.64 -27.97
N VAL A 112 6.60 -14.62 -28.74
CA VAL A 112 6.66 -14.68 -30.22
C VAL A 112 8.05 -14.85 -30.85
N ASP A 113 9.14 -14.57 -30.13
CA ASP A 113 10.52 -14.77 -30.63
C ASP A 113 11.53 -14.88 -29.46
N ALA A 114 12.39 -15.89 -29.51
CA ALA A 114 13.50 -16.12 -28.57
C ALA A 114 14.71 -15.19 -28.79
N ASN A 115 14.78 -14.45 -29.91
CA ASN A 115 15.89 -13.54 -30.22
C ASN A 115 15.85 -12.20 -29.48
N HIS A 116 14.75 -11.88 -28.80
CA HIS A 116 14.63 -10.62 -28.08
C HIS A 116 14.65 -10.88 -26.57
N PRO A 117 15.71 -10.45 -25.85
CA PRO A 117 15.83 -10.67 -24.40
C PRO A 117 14.70 -10.03 -23.58
N ASP A 118 13.96 -9.08 -24.17
CA ASP A 118 12.82 -8.37 -23.54
C ASP A 118 11.43 -8.85 -24.03
N ASN A 119 11.32 -9.84 -24.95
CA ASN A 119 10.01 -10.29 -25.49
C ASN A 119 9.30 -11.36 -24.64
N VAL A 120 9.75 -11.60 -23.40
CA VAL A 120 8.99 -12.44 -22.46
C VAL A 120 7.62 -11.84 -22.14
N ASN A 121 7.49 -10.52 -22.36
CA ASN A 121 6.36 -9.71 -21.93
C ASN A 121 5.60 -9.04 -23.09
N GLN A 122 6.02 -9.20 -24.35
CA GLN A 122 5.39 -8.45 -25.45
C GLN A 122 5.19 -9.35 -26.66
N ILE A 123 3.93 -9.71 -26.88
CA ILE A 123 3.49 -9.91 -28.26
C ILE A 123 3.34 -8.48 -28.78
N SER A 124 4.31 -8.01 -29.55
CA SER A 124 4.26 -6.81 -30.39
C SER A 124 4.85 -7.17 -31.75
N ALA A 125 4.27 -8.19 -32.38
CA ALA A 125 4.69 -8.64 -33.70
C ALA A 125 3.83 -7.92 -34.75
N PRO A 126 4.38 -6.95 -35.53
CA PRO A 126 3.60 -6.02 -36.35
C PRO A 126 2.71 -6.66 -37.44
N ASN A 127 2.71 -7.99 -37.59
CA ASN A 127 1.90 -8.72 -38.57
C ASN A 127 1.29 -10.04 -38.04
N ILE A 128 1.21 -10.24 -36.72
CA ILE A 128 0.58 -11.46 -36.17
C ILE A 128 -0.92 -11.50 -36.49
N ASP A 129 -1.44 -12.69 -36.82
CA ASP A 129 -2.89 -12.93 -36.87
C ASP A 129 -3.45 -12.96 -35.45
N VAL A 130 -3.90 -11.79 -34.99
CA VAL A 130 -4.45 -11.56 -33.65
C VAL A 130 -5.70 -12.39 -33.40
N ALA A 131 -6.54 -12.57 -34.43
CA ALA A 131 -7.78 -13.33 -34.28
C ALA A 131 -7.48 -14.82 -34.05
N ASN A 132 -6.52 -15.37 -34.80
CA ASN A 132 -6.06 -16.73 -34.58
C ASN A 132 -5.36 -16.87 -33.23
N PHE A 133 -4.48 -15.94 -32.85
CA PHE A 133 -3.84 -15.94 -31.54
C PHE A 133 -4.85 -15.98 -30.38
N LEU A 134 -5.87 -15.13 -30.40
CA LEU A 134 -6.90 -15.12 -29.35
C LEU A 134 -7.74 -16.41 -29.36
N ALA A 135 -7.94 -17.04 -30.52
CA ALA A 135 -8.59 -18.34 -30.61
C ALA A 135 -7.73 -19.45 -29.99
N GLU A 136 -6.41 -19.42 -30.20
CA GLU A 136 -5.44 -20.34 -29.61
C GLU A 136 -5.34 -20.16 -28.08
N VAL A 137 -5.30 -18.91 -27.59
CA VAL A 137 -5.35 -18.61 -26.14
C VAL A 137 -6.66 -19.13 -25.51
N ARG A 138 -7.79 -18.97 -26.19
CA ARG A 138 -9.06 -19.52 -25.72
C ARG A 138 -9.03 -21.05 -25.68
N ALA A 139 -8.47 -21.70 -26.71
CA ALA A 139 -8.33 -23.15 -26.75
C ALA A 139 -7.41 -23.66 -25.64
N PHE A 140 -6.29 -22.98 -25.41
CA PHE A 140 -5.39 -23.23 -24.29
C PHE A 140 -6.14 -23.19 -22.95
N TRP A 141 -6.89 -22.10 -22.68
CA TRP A 141 -7.58 -21.94 -21.40
C TRP A 141 -8.73 -22.94 -21.20
N ARG A 142 -9.37 -23.42 -22.27
CA ARG A 142 -10.34 -24.52 -22.16
C ARG A 142 -9.72 -25.83 -21.69
N GLU A 143 -8.43 -26.05 -21.94
CA GLU A 143 -7.67 -27.18 -21.42
C GLU A 143 -7.11 -26.89 -20.02
N ALA A 144 -6.54 -25.70 -19.82
CA ALA A 144 -5.82 -25.35 -18.59
C ALA A 144 -6.73 -25.02 -17.40
N ALA A 145 -7.92 -24.43 -17.62
CA ALA A 145 -8.78 -23.98 -16.51
C ALA A 145 -9.36 -25.12 -15.65
N PRO A 146 -9.86 -26.25 -16.21
CA PRO A 146 -10.24 -27.40 -15.38
C PRO A 146 -9.07 -27.99 -14.59
N ARG A 147 -7.85 -27.86 -15.14
CA ARG A 147 -6.62 -28.38 -14.54
C ARG A 147 -6.12 -27.47 -13.41
N SER A 148 -6.19 -26.15 -13.58
CA SER A 148 -5.87 -25.19 -12.52
C SER A 148 -6.81 -25.34 -11.33
N GLU A 149 -8.10 -25.55 -11.58
CA GLU A 149 -9.10 -25.86 -10.55
C GLU A 149 -8.75 -27.16 -9.82
N ALA A 150 -8.51 -28.25 -10.56
CA ALA A 150 -8.20 -29.55 -9.97
C ALA A 150 -6.88 -29.57 -9.18
N ALA A 151 -5.89 -28.77 -9.62
CA ALA A 151 -4.60 -28.63 -8.95
C ALA A 151 -4.68 -27.75 -7.69
N GLY A 152 -5.75 -26.97 -7.53
CA GLY A 152 -5.90 -26.00 -6.44
C GLY A 152 -5.00 -24.78 -6.60
N ALA A 153 -4.90 -24.24 -7.83
CA ALA A 153 -4.28 -22.94 -8.04
C ALA A 153 -5.18 -21.83 -7.46
N ASP A 154 -4.64 -21.00 -6.57
CA ASP A 154 -5.38 -19.95 -5.87
C ASP A 154 -5.65 -18.74 -6.76
N MET A 155 -4.78 -18.49 -7.75
CA MET A 155 -4.96 -17.42 -8.72
C MET A 155 -4.53 -17.86 -10.13
N VAL A 156 -5.27 -17.39 -11.13
CA VAL A 156 -4.96 -17.50 -12.55
C VAL A 156 -4.82 -16.11 -13.17
N ILE A 157 -3.68 -15.87 -13.83
CA ILE A 157 -3.44 -14.69 -14.65
C ILE A 157 -3.62 -15.09 -16.12
N LEU A 158 -4.69 -14.63 -16.76
CA LEU A 158 -5.13 -15.09 -18.08
C LEU A 158 -4.17 -14.76 -19.22
N GLY A 159 -3.45 -13.65 -19.09
CA GLY A 159 -2.54 -13.12 -20.08
C GLY A 159 -1.71 -12.00 -19.49
N THR A 160 -0.58 -11.72 -20.14
CA THR A 160 0.45 -10.84 -19.63
C THR A 160 0.85 -9.82 -20.70
N GLU A 161 0.60 -8.55 -20.40
CA GLU A 161 1.13 -7.39 -21.12
C GLU A 161 0.83 -7.35 -22.64
N HIS A 162 -0.30 -7.91 -23.08
CA HIS A 162 -0.67 -7.98 -24.51
C HIS A 162 -1.13 -6.64 -25.10
N ALA A 163 -0.50 -5.52 -24.80
CA ALA A 163 -0.97 -4.17 -25.09
C ALA A 163 -1.51 -3.90 -26.52
N ASP A 164 -0.85 -4.40 -27.58
CA ASP A 164 -1.31 -4.24 -28.97
C ASP A 164 -2.51 -5.12 -29.34
N TYR A 165 -2.79 -6.14 -28.53
CA TYR A 165 -3.81 -7.18 -28.74
C TYR A 165 -4.79 -7.27 -27.55
N GLY A 166 -4.63 -6.36 -26.59
CA GLY A 166 -5.03 -6.51 -25.21
C GLY A 166 -6.13 -5.53 -24.88
N ALA A 167 -7.24 -6.10 -24.43
CA ALA A 167 -8.31 -5.51 -23.65
C ALA A 167 -9.10 -4.29 -24.13
N GLY A 168 -8.48 -3.22 -24.63
CA GLY A 168 -9.21 -2.06 -25.16
C GLY A 168 -9.75 -2.30 -26.57
N VAL A 169 -9.01 -3.07 -27.39
CA VAL A 169 -9.31 -3.28 -28.83
C VAL A 169 -10.04 -4.60 -29.10
N HIS A 170 -9.75 -5.64 -28.32
CA HIS A 170 -10.29 -7.00 -28.49
C HIS A 170 -11.13 -7.47 -27.28
N GLU A 171 -11.80 -6.53 -26.60
CA GLU A 171 -12.56 -6.77 -25.36
C GLU A 171 -13.52 -7.97 -25.46
N ALA A 172 -14.27 -8.09 -26.57
CA ALA A 172 -15.23 -9.17 -26.75
C ALA A 172 -14.59 -10.58 -26.77
N ALA A 173 -13.38 -10.72 -27.33
CA ALA A 173 -12.66 -11.99 -27.35
C ALA A 173 -12.16 -12.36 -25.96
N TRP A 174 -11.59 -11.39 -25.23
CA TRP A 174 -11.16 -11.58 -23.85
C TRP A 174 -12.32 -11.91 -22.91
N ARG A 175 -13.46 -11.24 -23.02
CA ARG A 175 -14.67 -11.60 -22.26
C ARG A 175 -15.14 -13.02 -22.55
N ALA A 176 -14.99 -13.50 -23.78
CA ALA A 176 -15.31 -14.89 -24.11
C ALA A 176 -14.31 -15.89 -23.50
N ILE A 177 -13.02 -15.55 -23.42
CA ILE A 177 -12.01 -16.35 -22.70
C ILE A 177 -12.34 -16.38 -21.20
N ILE A 178 -12.59 -15.21 -20.60
CA ILE A 178 -12.96 -15.07 -19.18
C ILE A 178 -14.19 -15.91 -18.86
N ALA A 179 -15.24 -15.83 -19.69
CA ALA A 179 -16.45 -16.62 -19.49
C ALA A 179 -16.18 -18.12 -19.52
N ASP A 180 -15.42 -18.62 -20.50
CA ASP A 180 -15.07 -20.04 -20.60
C ASP A 180 -14.25 -20.52 -19.38
N VAL A 181 -13.31 -19.70 -18.89
CA VAL A 181 -12.52 -20.03 -17.69
C VAL A 181 -13.42 -20.06 -16.44
N ARG A 182 -14.33 -19.10 -16.31
CA ARG A 182 -15.27 -19.02 -15.19
C ARG A 182 -16.33 -20.10 -15.15
N GLU A 183 -16.55 -20.83 -16.24
CA GLU A 183 -17.41 -22.02 -16.22
C GLU A 183 -16.86 -23.13 -15.31
N VAL A 184 -15.54 -23.15 -15.07
CA VAL A 184 -14.85 -24.26 -14.38
C VAL A 184 -13.93 -23.83 -13.24
N TYR A 185 -13.31 -22.65 -13.32
CA TYR A 185 -12.33 -22.16 -12.35
C TYR A 185 -12.95 -21.18 -11.36
N SER A 186 -12.86 -21.51 -10.07
CA SER A 186 -13.51 -20.79 -8.97
C SER A 186 -12.59 -19.83 -8.22
N GLY A 187 -11.27 -19.99 -8.32
CA GLY A 187 -10.27 -19.14 -7.66
C GLY A 187 -10.15 -17.74 -8.27
N ILE A 188 -9.13 -16.99 -7.84
CA ILE A 188 -8.95 -15.60 -8.25
C ILE A 188 -8.56 -15.51 -9.73
N LEU A 189 -9.31 -14.76 -10.52
CA LEU A 189 -9.03 -14.56 -11.94
C LEU A 189 -8.65 -13.11 -12.22
N THR A 190 -7.53 -12.92 -12.90
CA THR A 190 -7.07 -11.59 -13.32
C THR A 190 -6.36 -11.62 -14.67
N TYR A 191 -5.90 -10.45 -15.11
CA TYR A 191 -5.14 -10.21 -16.33
C TYR A 191 -4.02 -9.24 -15.98
N ASN A 192 -2.78 -9.51 -16.41
CA ASN A 192 -1.65 -8.63 -16.12
C ASN A 192 -1.52 -7.55 -17.20
N ALA A 193 -1.84 -6.30 -16.87
CA ALA A 193 -1.61 -5.14 -17.73
C ALA A 193 -0.13 -4.69 -17.70
N ASN A 194 0.36 -4.07 -18.78
CA ASN A 194 1.77 -3.70 -18.90
C ASN A 194 2.22 -2.57 -17.95
N SER A 195 1.38 -1.56 -17.71
CA SER A 195 1.75 -0.41 -16.88
C SER A 195 0.54 0.33 -16.32
N ILE A 196 0.78 1.29 -15.41
CA ILE A 196 -0.27 2.12 -14.79
C ILE A 196 -0.98 3.00 -15.82
N LEU A 197 -0.18 3.82 -16.53
CA LEU A 197 -0.61 4.69 -17.63
C LEU A 197 0.11 4.18 -18.86
N GLY A 198 -0.58 3.99 -19.98
CA GLY A 198 0.05 3.48 -21.20
C GLY A 198 1.36 4.21 -21.50
N ARG A 199 2.47 3.48 -21.58
CA ARG A 199 3.78 4.06 -21.95
C ARG A 199 3.98 3.92 -23.43
N ASP A 200 4.57 4.95 -24.06
CA ASP A 200 5.17 4.86 -25.40
C ASP A 200 4.45 3.88 -26.34
N TYR A 201 3.16 4.16 -26.59
CA TYR A 201 2.29 3.46 -27.54
C TYR A 201 1.74 2.08 -27.13
N ILE A 202 1.89 1.68 -25.86
CA ILE A 202 1.45 0.39 -25.29
C ILE A 202 0.31 0.64 -24.29
N ALA A 203 -0.84 -0.03 -24.48
CA ALA A 203 -2.01 0.03 -23.62
C ALA A 203 -1.68 -0.31 -22.14
N GLY A 204 -2.14 0.54 -21.22
CA GLY A 204 -1.97 0.40 -19.77
C GLY A 204 -3.19 -0.21 -19.09
N ALA A 205 -3.20 -0.22 -17.76
CA ALA A 205 -4.32 -0.71 -16.95
C ALA A 205 -5.62 0.08 -17.21
N ASP A 206 -5.52 1.36 -17.57
CA ASP A 206 -6.68 2.22 -17.89
C ASP A 206 -7.39 1.83 -19.21
N ASP A 207 -6.71 1.12 -20.10
CA ASP A 207 -7.23 0.69 -21.40
C ASP A 207 -7.96 -0.66 -21.33
N VAL A 208 -7.90 -1.35 -20.19
CA VAL A 208 -8.52 -2.66 -20.02
C VAL A 208 -10.02 -2.51 -19.76
N GLY A 209 -10.83 -2.76 -20.80
CA GLY A 209 -12.28 -2.57 -20.77
C GLY A 209 -13.09 -3.63 -20.01
N PHE A 210 -12.45 -4.64 -19.44
CA PHE A 210 -13.12 -5.80 -18.84
C PHE A 210 -12.75 -6.07 -17.38
N TRP A 211 -12.18 -5.10 -16.65
CA TRP A 211 -11.87 -5.29 -15.23
C TRP A 211 -13.09 -5.74 -14.42
N ASP A 212 -14.30 -5.31 -14.78
CA ASP A 212 -15.56 -5.73 -14.17
C ASP A 212 -15.78 -7.25 -14.16
N ALA A 213 -15.19 -7.98 -15.12
CA ALA A 213 -15.30 -9.43 -15.26
C ALA A 213 -14.19 -10.23 -14.54
N LEU A 214 -13.26 -9.54 -13.88
CA LEU A 214 -12.12 -10.11 -13.15
C LEU A 214 -12.24 -9.81 -11.64
N ASP A 215 -11.44 -10.46 -10.81
CA ASP A 215 -11.46 -10.22 -9.35
C ASP A 215 -10.49 -9.13 -8.92
N LEU A 216 -9.31 -9.11 -9.54
CA LEU A 216 -8.22 -8.17 -9.24
C LEU A 216 -7.81 -7.38 -10.49
N ILE A 217 -7.26 -6.21 -10.25
CA ILE A 217 -6.53 -5.43 -11.26
C ILE A 217 -5.06 -5.78 -11.13
N ALA A 218 -4.52 -6.62 -12.03
CA ALA A 218 -3.11 -6.97 -12.03
C ALA A 218 -2.32 -6.14 -13.05
N LEU A 219 -1.11 -5.71 -12.66
CA LEU A 219 -0.22 -4.99 -13.58
C LEU A 219 1.27 -5.23 -13.30
N SER A 220 2.08 -4.98 -14.31
CA SER A 220 3.54 -4.96 -14.23
C SER A 220 4.03 -3.59 -13.75
N MET A 221 4.38 -3.50 -12.47
CA MET A 221 4.80 -2.29 -11.79
C MET A 221 6.31 -2.07 -11.95
N TYR A 222 6.70 -1.52 -13.10
CA TYR A 222 8.08 -1.12 -13.38
C TYR A 222 8.26 0.40 -13.46
N ALA A 223 7.54 1.16 -12.62
CA ALA A 223 7.59 2.63 -12.60
C ALA A 223 9.01 3.15 -12.25
N PRO A 224 9.57 4.12 -12.98
CA PRO A 224 10.85 4.74 -12.63
C PRO A 224 10.73 5.39 -11.25
N LEU A 225 11.69 5.13 -10.38
CA LEU A 225 11.77 5.74 -9.04
C LEU A 225 12.84 6.84 -8.99
N ALA A 226 13.34 7.27 -10.13
CA ALA A 226 14.38 8.28 -10.20
C ALA A 226 14.28 9.09 -11.49
N ARG A 227 14.77 10.33 -11.42
CA ARG A 227 15.07 11.14 -12.60
C ARG A 227 16.56 11.08 -12.98
N ASP A 228 17.42 10.55 -12.10
CA ASP A 228 18.85 10.32 -12.33
C ASP A 228 19.40 9.14 -11.50
N ALA A 229 20.57 8.62 -11.88
CA ALA A 229 21.19 7.44 -11.29
C ALA A 229 21.78 7.63 -9.87
N THR A 230 21.68 8.81 -9.25
CA THR A 230 22.25 9.11 -7.91
C THR A 230 21.20 9.22 -6.81
N THR A 231 19.99 8.72 -7.08
CA THR A 231 18.80 8.89 -6.25
C THR A 231 18.91 8.18 -4.89
N THR A 232 18.58 8.90 -3.81
CA THR A 232 18.48 8.36 -2.44
C THR A 232 17.14 7.68 -2.19
N TYR A 233 17.00 6.97 -1.06
CA TYR A 233 15.72 6.40 -0.63
C TYR A 233 14.60 7.45 -0.58
N GLU A 234 14.85 8.62 0.02
CA GLU A 234 13.86 9.68 0.20
C GLU A 234 13.42 10.29 -1.14
N ASN A 235 14.36 10.45 -2.08
CA ASN A 235 14.03 10.95 -3.42
C ASN A 235 13.28 9.88 -4.23
N ALA A 236 13.62 8.61 -4.08
CA ALA A 236 12.91 7.51 -4.73
C ALA A 236 11.48 7.38 -4.23
N TYR A 237 11.30 7.49 -2.91
CA TYR A 237 9.99 7.54 -2.26
C TYR A 237 9.12 8.67 -2.85
N ARG A 238 9.66 9.90 -2.91
CA ARG A 238 8.94 11.06 -3.46
C ARG A 238 8.63 10.93 -4.95
N THR A 239 9.48 10.24 -5.72
CA THR A 239 9.29 10.07 -7.16
C THR A 239 8.05 9.24 -7.50
N LEU A 240 7.47 8.46 -6.58
CA LEU A 240 6.18 7.81 -6.83
C LEU A 240 5.00 8.80 -6.89
N PHE A 241 5.11 9.95 -6.21
CA PHE A 241 4.07 10.96 -6.13
C PHE A 241 4.20 12.06 -7.20
N ASP A 242 5.39 12.21 -7.80
CA ASP A 242 5.69 13.08 -8.95
C ASP A 242 6.46 12.28 -10.02
N ASN A 243 5.87 11.17 -10.45
CA ASN A 243 6.53 10.20 -11.30
C ASN A 243 6.63 10.70 -12.75
N PRO A 244 7.78 10.61 -13.42
CA PRO A 244 7.88 11.03 -14.82
C PRO A 244 7.05 10.16 -15.78
N ALA A 245 6.57 8.98 -15.34
CA ALA A 245 5.95 7.88 -16.10
C ALA A 245 6.88 7.28 -17.18
N ASN A 246 7.54 8.13 -17.96
CA ASN A 246 8.60 7.82 -18.89
C ASN A 246 9.81 8.73 -18.66
N VAL A 247 11.00 8.14 -18.50
CA VAL A 247 12.25 8.88 -18.33
C VAL A 247 12.72 9.51 -19.66
N ALA A 248 12.41 8.90 -20.80
CA ALA A 248 12.85 9.37 -22.12
C ALA A 248 12.06 10.60 -22.61
N ASP A 249 10.77 10.65 -22.28
CA ASP A 249 9.89 11.79 -22.53
C ASP A 249 9.14 12.16 -21.24
N PRO A 250 9.81 12.82 -20.29
CA PRO A 250 9.21 13.17 -19.01
C PRO A 250 8.19 14.27 -19.23
N GLY A 251 6.93 13.87 -19.35
CA GLY A 251 5.78 14.76 -19.27
C GLY A 251 5.65 15.41 -17.87
N PRO A 252 4.53 16.10 -17.59
CA PRO A 252 4.21 16.48 -16.22
C PRO A 252 4.18 15.22 -15.34
N GLY A 253 4.77 15.30 -14.15
CA GLY A 253 4.82 14.14 -13.27
C GLY A 253 3.43 13.73 -12.81
N VAL A 254 3.28 12.45 -12.49
CA VAL A 254 2.01 11.83 -12.11
C VAL A 254 2.10 11.17 -10.75
N ASN A 255 1.01 11.20 -10.00
CA ASN A 255 0.91 10.55 -8.69
C ASN A 255 0.44 9.11 -8.87
N ILE A 256 1.40 8.16 -8.89
CA ILE A 256 1.11 6.74 -9.15
C ILE A 256 0.16 6.13 -8.10
N PRO A 257 0.38 6.31 -6.78
CA PRO A 257 -0.56 5.80 -5.79
C PRO A 257 -1.99 6.33 -5.97
N THR A 258 -2.16 7.61 -6.30
CA THR A 258 -3.49 8.19 -6.51
C THR A 258 -4.18 7.63 -7.75
N ILE A 259 -3.45 7.45 -8.86
CA ILE A 259 -4.01 6.85 -10.08
C ILE A 259 -4.51 5.43 -9.79
N LEU A 260 -3.72 4.63 -9.07
CA LEU A 260 -4.10 3.26 -8.73
C LEU A 260 -5.27 3.21 -7.74
N ALA A 261 -5.30 4.12 -6.77
CA ALA A 261 -6.43 4.24 -5.85
C ALA A 261 -7.73 4.58 -6.59
N ASP A 262 -7.68 5.53 -7.53
CA ASP A 262 -8.84 5.92 -8.34
C ASP A 262 -9.28 4.77 -9.27
N LEU A 263 -8.33 4.02 -9.83
CA LEU A 263 -8.61 2.82 -10.63
C LEU A 263 -9.27 1.71 -9.80
N ALA A 264 -8.73 1.42 -8.61
CA ALA A 264 -9.29 0.47 -7.66
C ALA A 264 -10.72 0.85 -7.27
N ALA A 265 -10.94 2.11 -6.90
CA ALA A 265 -12.24 2.64 -6.52
C ALA A 265 -13.25 2.61 -7.68
N ARG A 266 -12.81 2.91 -8.91
CA ARG A 266 -13.66 2.89 -10.10
C ARG A 266 -14.29 1.52 -10.36
N PHE A 267 -13.55 0.45 -10.12
CA PHE A 267 -14.01 -0.92 -10.36
C PHE A 267 -14.42 -1.68 -9.08
N GLY A 268 -14.15 -1.11 -7.91
CA GLY A 268 -14.36 -1.77 -6.62
C GLY A 268 -13.49 -3.03 -6.48
N LYS A 269 -12.24 -2.97 -6.95
CA LYS A 269 -11.33 -4.13 -7.01
C LYS A 269 -9.95 -3.79 -6.45
N PRO A 270 -9.29 -4.71 -5.73
CA PRO A 270 -7.93 -4.51 -5.30
C PRO A 270 -6.96 -4.48 -6.49
N VAL A 271 -5.81 -3.84 -6.28
CA VAL A 271 -4.69 -3.82 -7.23
C VAL A 271 -3.61 -4.78 -6.75
N TYR A 272 -3.09 -5.59 -7.68
CA TYR A 272 -2.02 -6.55 -7.47
C TYR A 272 -0.87 -6.25 -8.43
N PHE A 273 0.36 -6.16 -7.93
CA PHE A 273 1.52 -6.04 -8.81
C PHE A 273 2.00 -7.43 -9.19
N SER A 274 1.51 -7.97 -10.30
CA SER A 274 1.88 -9.33 -10.72
C SER A 274 3.27 -9.44 -11.33
N GLU A 275 3.90 -8.30 -11.59
CA GLU A 275 5.35 -8.16 -11.77
C GLU A 275 5.82 -6.87 -11.13
N ALA A 276 6.93 -6.94 -10.41
CA ALA A 276 7.67 -5.79 -9.95
C ALA A 276 9.10 -6.21 -9.63
N GLY A 277 10.04 -5.29 -9.73
CA GLY A 277 11.42 -5.53 -9.38
C GLY A 277 12.37 -4.77 -10.27
N ALA A 278 13.65 -4.98 -10.03
CA ALA A 278 14.72 -4.52 -10.89
C ALA A 278 15.95 -5.39 -10.67
N ALA A 279 16.79 -5.47 -11.69
CA ALA A 279 18.09 -6.09 -11.55
C ALA A 279 19.05 -5.22 -10.71
N SER A 280 20.13 -5.81 -10.18
CA SER A 280 21.04 -5.11 -9.25
C SER A 280 22.14 -4.28 -9.93
N HIS A 281 21.74 -3.17 -10.55
CA HIS A 281 22.62 -2.22 -11.24
C HIS A 281 22.32 -0.75 -10.88
N VAL A 282 23.24 0.17 -11.19
CA VAL A 282 23.13 1.60 -10.78
C VAL A 282 21.93 2.33 -11.36
N ASP A 283 21.38 1.86 -12.48
CA ASP A 283 20.25 2.48 -13.15
C ASP A 283 18.91 1.81 -12.80
N ALA A 284 18.89 0.89 -11.83
CA ALA A 284 17.69 0.12 -11.44
C ALA A 284 16.51 1.01 -11.02
N LEU A 285 16.79 2.21 -10.47
CA LEU A 285 15.75 3.18 -10.13
C LEU A 285 15.27 4.00 -11.34
N LEU A 286 16.11 4.15 -12.37
CA LEU A 286 15.80 4.94 -13.56
C LEU A 286 15.04 4.11 -14.59
N VAL A 287 15.52 2.88 -14.83
CA VAL A 287 14.93 1.94 -15.78
C VAL A 287 14.81 0.59 -15.09
N PRO A 288 13.82 0.41 -14.19
CA PRO A 288 13.59 -0.85 -13.50
C PRO A 288 13.52 -2.11 -14.37
N PRO A 289 12.91 -2.09 -15.58
CA PRO A 289 12.83 -3.28 -16.41
C PRO A 289 14.14 -3.58 -17.19
N ALA A 290 15.18 -2.76 -17.05
CA ALA A 290 16.44 -3.00 -17.74
C ALA A 290 17.17 -4.25 -17.19
N PRO A 291 17.85 -5.03 -18.05
CA PRO A 291 18.59 -6.20 -17.60
C PRO A 291 19.82 -5.81 -16.76
N GLY A 292 20.19 -6.62 -15.77
CA GLY A 292 21.27 -6.29 -14.81
C GLY A 292 22.71 -6.17 -15.36
N PHE A 293 22.90 -6.37 -16.66
CA PHE A 293 24.22 -6.41 -17.30
C PHE A 293 24.56 -5.14 -18.10
N VAL A 294 23.64 -4.18 -18.23
CA VAL A 294 23.88 -2.94 -19.00
C VAL A 294 24.76 -1.93 -18.28
N SER A 295 24.82 -1.95 -16.95
CA SER A 295 25.58 -0.96 -16.19
C SER A 295 26.26 -1.50 -14.93
N ALA A 296 26.91 -0.62 -14.17
CA ALA A 296 27.68 -1.03 -13.00
C ALA A 296 26.77 -1.65 -11.93
N GLN A 297 27.27 -2.67 -11.22
CA GLN A 297 26.48 -3.33 -10.17
C GLN A 297 26.14 -2.36 -9.03
N SER A 298 24.90 -2.43 -8.54
CA SER A 298 24.47 -1.75 -7.32
C SER A 298 23.39 -2.55 -6.60
N TYR A 299 23.73 -3.11 -5.44
CA TYR A 299 22.74 -3.72 -4.55
C TYR A 299 21.88 -2.67 -3.84
N GLU A 300 22.43 -1.48 -3.63
CA GLU A 300 21.72 -0.41 -2.93
C GLU A 300 20.56 0.14 -3.78
N ALA A 301 20.77 0.30 -5.09
CA ALA A 301 19.70 0.74 -5.99
C ALA A 301 18.53 -0.26 -6.02
N GLN A 302 18.85 -1.57 -6.11
CA GLN A 302 17.83 -2.62 -6.02
C GLN A 302 17.14 -2.62 -4.64
N ARG A 303 17.90 -2.54 -3.54
CA ARG A 303 17.34 -2.50 -2.18
C ARG A 303 16.37 -1.32 -2.00
N ILE A 304 16.74 -0.12 -2.46
CA ILE A 304 15.88 1.08 -2.41
C ILE A 304 14.58 0.82 -3.18
N LEU A 305 14.65 0.25 -4.38
CA LEU A 305 13.46 -0.03 -5.18
C LEU A 305 12.46 -0.91 -4.43
N TYR A 306 12.94 -2.02 -3.87
CA TYR A 306 12.09 -2.97 -3.14
C TYR A 306 11.50 -2.33 -1.88
N GLN A 307 12.32 -1.61 -1.10
CA GLN A 307 11.88 -0.93 0.12
C GLN A 307 10.80 0.12 -0.19
N VAL A 308 11.00 0.97 -1.20
CA VAL A 308 10.06 2.04 -1.56
C VAL A 308 8.70 1.48 -1.99
N HIS A 309 8.66 0.39 -2.76
CA HIS A 309 7.38 -0.23 -3.14
C HIS A 309 6.62 -0.73 -1.91
N LEU A 310 7.29 -1.41 -0.99
CA LEU A 310 6.64 -1.94 0.22
C LEU A 310 6.19 -0.81 1.16
N ASP A 311 7.03 0.19 1.35
CA ASP A 311 6.77 1.31 2.25
C ASP A 311 5.67 2.23 1.72
N VAL A 312 5.60 2.46 0.41
CA VAL A 312 4.53 3.28 -0.18
C VAL A 312 3.25 2.48 -0.33
N PHE A 313 3.27 1.31 -0.98
CA PHE A 313 2.03 0.64 -1.33
C PHE A 313 1.41 -0.15 -0.16
N GLY A 314 2.21 -0.57 0.81
CA GLY A 314 1.71 -1.19 2.05
C GLY A 314 0.86 -0.25 2.93
N ASN A 315 0.85 1.05 2.62
CA ASN A 315 -0.01 2.04 3.26
C ASN A 315 -1.47 1.97 2.82
N TYR A 316 -1.81 1.30 1.72
CA TYR A 316 -3.14 1.42 1.12
C TYR A 316 -3.96 0.13 1.22
N ASP A 317 -5.22 0.26 1.64
CA ASP A 317 -6.16 -0.88 1.73
C ASP A 317 -6.51 -1.50 0.38
N TRP A 318 -6.45 -0.72 -0.70
CA TRP A 318 -6.71 -1.23 -2.05
C TRP A 318 -5.57 -2.08 -2.61
N PHE A 319 -4.39 -2.05 -1.99
CA PHE A 319 -3.23 -2.79 -2.44
C PHE A 319 -3.25 -4.21 -1.88
N SER A 320 -3.29 -5.20 -2.77
CA SER A 320 -3.43 -6.62 -2.41
C SER A 320 -2.12 -7.40 -2.43
N GLY A 321 -1.01 -6.79 -2.83
CA GLY A 321 0.32 -7.43 -2.76
C GLY A 321 1.11 -7.35 -4.06
N ILE A 322 2.20 -8.11 -4.09
CA ILE A 322 3.27 -8.01 -5.08
C ILE A 322 3.89 -9.37 -5.38
N ASN A 323 4.12 -9.62 -6.66
CA ASN A 323 5.00 -10.67 -7.14
C ASN A 323 6.34 -10.08 -7.56
N TRP A 324 7.37 -10.39 -6.79
CA TRP A 324 8.73 -10.03 -7.13
C TRP A 324 9.22 -10.87 -8.30
N TRP A 325 9.54 -10.21 -9.40
CA TRP A 325 10.17 -10.83 -10.55
C TRP A 325 11.58 -11.31 -10.18
N GLY A 326 11.97 -12.49 -10.65
CA GLY A 326 13.25 -13.11 -10.35
C GLY A 326 13.50 -14.27 -11.29
N GLU A 327 14.75 -14.69 -11.45
CA GLU A 327 15.17 -15.60 -12.53
C GLU A 327 15.31 -17.07 -12.11
N HIS A 328 14.87 -17.43 -10.91
CA HIS A 328 14.99 -18.79 -10.43
C HIS A 328 14.06 -19.75 -11.20
N ASN A 329 14.57 -20.92 -11.57
CA ASN A 329 13.89 -21.88 -12.42
C ASN A 329 14.17 -23.33 -12.02
N GLU A 330 13.53 -24.30 -12.68
CA GLU A 330 13.66 -25.73 -12.38
C GLU A 330 15.07 -26.32 -12.56
N PHE A 331 15.96 -25.63 -13.28
CA PHE A 331 17.36 -26.03 -13.46
C PHE A 331 18.30 -25.43 -12.43
N SER A 332 17.84 -24.39 -11.73
CA SER A 332 18.60 -23.66 -10.73
C SER A 332 18.87 -24.56 -9.53
N PRO A 333 20.05 -24.50 -8.91
CA PRO A 333 20.31 -25.24 -7.67
C PRO A 333 19.57 -24.57 -6.50
N GLY A 334 19.09 -25.39 -5.57
CA GLY A 334 18.42 -24.89 -4.37
C GLY A 334 19.38 -24.08 -3.47
N PRO A 335 18.90 -23.10 -2.70
CA PRO A 335 19.74 -22.25 -1.83
C PRO A 335 20.64 -22.99 -0.82
N SER A 336 20.27 -24.20 -0.40
CA SER A 336 21.07 -25.06 0.50
C SER A 336 22.11 -25.92 -0.23
N SER A 337 22.08 -25.96 -1.58
CA SER A 337 22.99 -26.76 -2.40
C SER A 337 24.43 -26.23 -2.33
N ALA A 338 25.41 -27.15 -2.44
CA ALA A 338 26.82 -26.79 -2.58
C ALA A 338 27.12 -25.98 -3.86
N ASP A 339 26.26 -26.07 -4.87
CA ASP A 339 26.38 -25.33 -6.14
C ASP A 339 25.86 -23.88 -6.03
N TRP A 340 25.10 -23.56 -4.96
CA TRP A 340 24.47 -22.26 -4.78
C TRP A 340 25.46 -21.08 -4.83
N PRO A 341 26.63 -21.10 -4.16
CA PRO A 341 27.55 -19.97 -4.19
C PRO A 341 28.03 -19.61 -5.60
N GLY A 342 28.20 -20.61 -6.49
CA GLY A 342 28.58 -20.41 -7.89
C GLY A 342 27.42 -19.89 -8.73
N TYR A 343 26.23 -20.49 -8.59
CA TYR A 343 25.03 -20.00 -9.24
C TYR A 343 24.70 -18.55 -8.84
N PHE A 344 24.82 -18.24 -7.55
CA PHE A 344 24.67 -16.88 -7.07
C PHE A 344 25.71 -15.95 -7.70
N SER A 345 27.01 -16.30 -7.68
CA SER A 345 28.06 -15.41 -8.20
C SER A 345 27.95 -15.12 -9.69
N ASP A 346 27.50 -16.10 -10.46
CA ASP A 346 27.53 -16.07 -11.92
C ASP A 346 26.24 -15.52 -12.52
N PHE A 347 25.10 -15.76 -11.87
CA PHE A 347 23.78 -15.46 -12.42
C PHE A 347 22.99 -14.49 -11.54
N LEU A 348 22.63 -14.89 -10.32
CA LEU A 348 21.75 -14.07 -9.47
C LEU A 348 22.41 -12.77 -9.06
N LYS A 349 23.74 -12.71 -8.91
CA LYS A 349 24.49 -11.55 -8.43
C LYS A 349 24.09 -10.24 -9.12
N ARG A 350 23.74 -10.29 -10.40
CA ARG A 350 23.31 -9.11 -11.17
C ARG A 350 21.83 -9.11 -11.52
N GLY A 351 21.16 -10.25 -11.42
CA GLY A 351 19.74 -10.41 -11.76
C GLY A 351 18.74 -9.64 -10.89
N TYR A 352 17.47 -9.86 -11.18
CA TYR A 352 16.26 -9.38 -10.52
C TYR A 352 16.04 -10.00 -9.15
N ASP A 353 16.30 -11.31 -9.04
CA ASP A 353 16.05 -12.07 -7.81
C ASP A 353 16.70 -11.39 -6.60
N PHE A 354 15.96 -11.21 -5.52
CA PHE A 354 16.43 -10.53 -4.31
C PHE A 354 17.15 -11.46 -3.33
N LEU A 355 17.07 -12.78 -3.52
CA LEU A 355 17.59 -13.75 -2.56
C LEU A 355 19.12 -13.67 -2.48
N GLY A 356 19.65 -13.61 -1.26
CA GLY A 356 21.09 -13.46 -1.01
C GLY A 356 21.62 -12.04 -1.22
N LYS A 357 20.72 -11.06 -1.41
CA LYS A 357 21.06 -9.63 -1.55
C LYS A 357 20.41 -8.80 -0.44
N PRO A 358 20.88 -7.56 -0.20
CA PRO A 358 20.25 -6.63 0.75
C PRO A 358 18.75 -6.37 0.48
N SER A 359 18.30 -6.49 -0.77
CA SER A 359 16.87 -6.40 -1.13
C SER A 359 16.03 -7.50 -0.44
N GLY A 360 16.54 -8.72 -0.28
CA GLY A 360 15.84 -9.78 0.44
C GLY A 360 15.71 -9.52 1.94
N GLU A 361 16.69 -8.85 2.56
CA GLU A 361 16.59 -8.40 3.95
C GLU A 361 15.54 -7.30 4.11
N ALA A 362 15.47 -6.37 3.16
CA ALA A 362 14.45 -5.30 3.13
C ALA A 362 13.02 -5.89 3.00
N VAL A 363 12.83 -6.84 2.08
CA VAL A 363 11.56 -7.57 1.91
C VAL A 363 11.15 -8.27 3.21
N ALA A 364 12.06 -9.02 3.82
CA ALA A 364 11.79 -9.73 5.07
C ALA A 364 11.48 -8.80 6.25
N ALA A 365 12.11 -7.61 6.29
CA ALA A 365 11.86 -6.62 7.32
C ALA A 365 10.48 -5.96 7.18
N ALA A 366 10.08 -5.63 5.95
CA ALA A 366 8.79 -4.98 5.67
C ALA A 366 7.59 -5.90 5.92
N TRP A 367 7.73 -7.21 5.68
CA TRP A 367 6.66 -8.19 5.93
C TRP A 367 6.68 -8.79 7.34
N ARG A 368 7.49 -8.23 8.25
CA ARG A 368 7.41 -8.58 9.66
C ARG A 368 6.14 -7.98 10.27
N ASP A 369 5.28 -8.85 10.79
CA ASP A 369 4.03 -8.45 11.44
C ASP A 369 4.22 -7.34 12.48
N GLY A 370 3.32 -6.35 12.44
CA GLY A 370 3.27 -5.25 13.42
C GLY A 370 4.21 -4.08 13.15
N VAL A 371 4.96 -4.08 12.05
CA VAL A 371 5.68 -2.89 11.58
C VAL A 371 4.74 -2.10 10.65
N PRO A 372 4.21 -0.94 11.08
CA PRO A 372 3.43 -0.11 10.16
C PRO A 372 4.36 0.46 9.08
N PRO A 373 3.86 0.64 7.84
CA PRO A 373 4.61 1.33 6.81
C PRO A 373 4.90 2.79 7.26
N PRO A 374 5.99 3.41 6.75
CA PRO A 374 6.29 4.79 7.10
C PRO A 374 5.18 5.73 6.60
N PRO A 375 4.88 6.82 7.33
CA PRO A 375 3.90 7.80 6.87
C PRO A 375 4.31 8.44 5.54
N ILE A 376 3.30 8.89 4.79
CA ILE A 376 3.44 9.59 3.53
C ILE A 376 3.74 11.06 3.78
N ASP A 377 4.86 11.53 3.21
CA ASP A 377 5.23 12.95 3.12
C ASP A 377 5.00 13.43 1.68
N TYR A 378 3.78 13.92 1.42
CA TYR A 378 3.36 14.42 0.11
C TYR A 378 3.78 15.88 -0.08
N LEU A 379 4.45 16.14 -1.21
CA LEU A 379 4.81 17.48 -1.67
C LEU A 379 4.21 17.73 -3.05
N GLY A 380 3.21 18.58 -3.11
CA GLY A 380 2.52 18.99 -4.34
C GLY A 380 3.31 19.99 -5.19
N THR A 381 2.61 20.56 -6.17
CA THR A 381 3.19 21.29 -7.30
C THR A 381 2.82 22.77 -7.28
N GLN A 382 2.51 23.37 -8.44
CA GLN A 382 1.91 24.70 -8.55
C GLN A 382 0.56 24.63 -9.27
N ASN A 383 0.11 23.41 -9.58
CA ASN A 383 -1.12 23.09 -10.28
C ASN A 383 -2.08 22.42 -9.30
N ALA A 384 -3.34 22.24 -9.71
CA ALA A 384 -4.29 21.47 -8.90
C ALA A 384 -3.83 20.01 -8.79
N ASP A 385 -3.55 19.58 -7.56
CA ASP A 385 -3.10 18.25 -7.22
C ASP A 385 -4.21 17.44 -6.53
N ARG A 386 -4.12 16.11 -6.64
CA ARG A 386 -4.90 15.17 -5.84
C ARG A 386 -3.94 14.23 -5.15
N ALA A 387 -4.08 14.12 -3.83
CA ALA A 387 -3.25 13.28 -2.98
C ALA A 387 -4.10 12.49 -1.99
N ILE A 388 -3.76 11.23 -1.82
CA ILE A 388 -4.41 10.29 -0.90
C ILE A 388 -3.33 9.71 0.00
N GLY A 389 -3.55 9.79 1.30
CA GLY A 389 -2.72 9.20 2.34
C GLY A 389 -2.99 7.71 2.53
N GLY A 390 -2.33 7.17 3.54
CA GLY A 390 -2.25 5.78 3.89
C GLY A 390 -2.90 5.45 5.22
N ARG A 391 -2.29 4.50 5.92
CA ARG A 391 -2.67 4.07 7.27
C ARG A 391 -1.86 4.77 8.38
N GLY A 392 -0.89 5.59 8.00
CA GLY A 392 0.02 6.30 8.90
C GLY A 392 -0.39 7.73 9.18
N ASP A 393 0.36 8.41 10.05
CA ASP A 393 0.15 9.84 10.34
C ASP A 393 0.80 10.71 9.25
N ASP A 394 0.07 11.02 8.19
CA ASP A 394 0.64 11.58 6.97
C ASP A 394 0.77 13.11 7.01
N VAL A 395 1.61 13.62 6.12
CA VAL A 395 1.85 15.05 5.94
C VAL A 395 1.64 15.42 4.48
N PHE A 396 0.78 16.41 4.25
CA PHE A 396 0.50 16.97 2.93
C PHE A 396 0.93 18.42 2.87
N VAL A 397 1.72 18.76 1.86
CA VAL A 397 2.04 20.14 1.47
C VAL A 397 1.56 20.35 0.03
N GLY A 398 0.35 20.88 -0.15
CA GLY A 398 -0.26 21.08 -1.48
C GLY A 398 0.50 22.09 -2.35
N ARG A 399 0.92 23.21 -1.73
CA ARG A 399 1.55 24.38 -2.38
C ARG A 399 0.53 25.08 -3.29
N GLY A 400 0.97 25.65 -4.41
CA GLY A 400 0.08 26.39 -5.29
C GLY A 400 -0.83 25.45 -6.06
N GLY A 401 -2.05 25.86 -6.37
CA GLY A 401 -3.04 24.98 -6.97
C GLY A 401 -4.37 25.12 -6.27
N ASN A 402 -5.34 24.29 -6.64
CA ASN A 402 -6.53 24.09 -5.82
C ASN A 402 -6.60 22.58 -5.59
N ASP A 403 -6.11 22.14 -4.44
CA ASP A 403 -5.75 20.73 -4.28
C ASP A 403 -6.88 19.94 -3.61
N THR A 404 -6.86 18.62 -3.79
CA THR A 404 -7.71 17.69 -3.04
C THR A 404 -6.82 16.77 -2.23
N LEU A 405 -6.82 16.95 -0.90
CA LEU A 405 -5.97 16.22 0.04
C LEU A 405 -6.84 15.32 0.91
N ILE A 406 -6.58 14.01 0.87
CA ILE A 406 -7.34 12.99 1.61
C ILE A 406 -6.37 12.25 2.53
N GLY A 407 -6.52 12.38 3.85
CA GLY A 407 -5.57 11.74 4.80
C GLY A 407 -5.75 10.23 4.96
N ALA A 408 -7.00 9.77 4.91
CA ALA A 408 -7.40 8.37 5.13
C ALA A 408 -7.37 7.96 6.61
N ALA A 409 -6.47 7.07 7.04
CA ALA A 409 -6.42 6.57 8.41
C ALA A 409 -5.14 7.01 9.09
N GLY A 410 -5.25 7.54 10.32
CA GLY A 410 -4.10 8.10 11.04
C GLY A 410 -4.47 9.46 11.63
N ILE A 411 -3.45 10.20 12.07
CA ILE A 411 -3.57 11.62 12.40
C ILE A 411 -2.84 12.43 11.32
N ASP A 412 -3.61 12.90 10.36
CA ASP A 412 -3.07 13.50 9.14
C ASP A 412 -2.96 15.03 9.21
N ARG A 413 -1.94 15.57 8.56
CA ARG A 413 -1.56 16.99 8.62
C ARG A 413 -1.53 17.63 7.24
N ALA A 414 -2.44 18.57 6.98
CA ALA A 414 -2.31 19.51 5.87
C ALA A 414 -1.50 20.73 6.33
N ARG A 415 -0.33 20.97 5.72
CA ARG A 415 0.60 22.06 6.06
C ARG A 415 0.54 23.19 5.04
N TYR A 416 0.43 24.40 5.57
CA TYR A 416 0.34 25.65 4.82
C TYR A 416 1.54 26.55 5.11
N GLU A 417 2.03 27.29 4.11
CA GLU A 417 3.26 28.10 4.23
C GLU A 417 3.05 29.34 5.11
N GLY A 418 1.83 29.87 5.12
CA GLY A 418 1.46 31.11 5.79
C GLY A 418 0.96 30.97 7.23
N VAL A 419 0.79 32.12 7.89
CA VAL A 419 0.12 32.21 9.20
C VAL A 419 -1.40 32.07 9.06
N ALA A 420 -2.08 31.55 10.08
CA ALA A 420 -3.51 31.24 10.04
C ALA A 420 -4.40 32.44 9.64
N ALA A 421 -3.98 33.67 9.96
CA ALA A 421 -4.72 34.89 9.61
C ALA A 421 -4.76 35.19 8.11
N ASP A 422 -3.87 34.59 7.31
CA ASP A 422 -3.92 34.70 5.84
C ASP A 422 -4.96 33.76 5.22
N TYR A 423 -5.58 32.84 5.98
CA TYR A 423 -6.46 31.79 5.44
C TYR A 423 -7.90 31.92 5.90
N VAL A 424 -8.79 31.39 5.08
CA VAL A 424 -10.20 31.18 5.42
C VAL A 424 -10.48 29.69 5.39
N VAL A 425 -10.80 29.11 6.54
CA VAL A 425 -11.23 27.72 6.68
C VAL A 425 -12.76 27.67 6.70
N THR A 426 -13.34 26.80 5.88
CA THR A 426 -14.79 26.54 5.81
C THR A 426 -15.05 25.03 5.79
N GLY A 427 -16.30 24.60 5.95
CA GLY A 427 -16.66 23.18 6.00
C GLY A 427 -16.97 22.70 7.41
N ASP A 428 -16.73 21.41 7.68
CA ASP A 428 -16.90 20.79 8.99
C ASP A 428 -15.66 19.99 9.42
N LEU A 429 -15.75 19.30 10.55
CA LEU A 429 -14.64 18.53 11.14
C LEU A 429 -14.23 17.28 10.33
N ARG A 430 -15.00 16.89 9.31
CA ARG A 430 -14.70 15.74 8.43
C ARG A 430 -14.24 16.16 7.05
N ALA A 431 -14.77 17.27 6.54
CA ALA A 431 -14.41 17.83 5.25
C ALA A 431 -14.32 19.36 5.34
N ALA A 432 -13.12 19.88 5.12
CA ALA A 432 -12.83 21.30 5.19
C ALA A 432 -12.40 21.85 3.83
N SER A 433 -12.53 23.15 3.62
CA SER A 433 -11.85 23.86 2.56
C SER A 433 -11.00 24.98 3.15
N VAL A 434 -9.73 25.03 2.75
CA VAL A 434 -8.77 26.03 3.21
C VAL A 434 -8.40 26.91 2.03
N ARG A 435 -8.80 28.18 2.10
CA ARG A 435 -8.49 29.16 1.06
C ARG A 435 -7.46 30.15 1.54
N ASP A 436 -6.35 30.22 0.83
CA ASP A 436 -5.35 31.28 0.99
C ASP A 436 -5.87 32.62 0.45
N ALA A 437 -5.78 33.68 1.24
CA ALA A 437 -6.06 35.04 0.79
C ALA A 437 -4.87 35.68 0.07
N ARG A 438 -3.68 35.07 0.12
CA ARG A 438 -2.48 35.46 -0.62
C ARG A 438 -2.45 34.76 -1.99
N PRO A 439 -2.48 35.50 -3.11
CA PRO A 439 -2.44 34.88 -4.43
C PRO A 439 -1.13 34.12 -4.69
N GLY A 440 -1.23 32.93 -5.28
CA GLY A 440 -0.09 32.17 -5.82
C GLY A 440 0.81 31.50 -4.78
N ARG A 441 0.38 31.38 -3.53
CA ARG A 441 1.07 30.61 -2.49
C ARG A 441 0.43 29.23 -2.32
N ASP A 442 -0.70 29.14 -1.61
CA ASP A 442 -1.35 27.86 -1.29
C ASP A 442 -2.75 27.67 -1.89
N GLY A 443 -3.28 28.67 -2.62
CA GLY A 443 -4.53 28.53 -3.39
C GLY A 443 -5.79 28.18 -2.58
N THR A 444 -6.61 27.23 -3.07
CA THR A 444 -7.86 26.79 -2.38
C THR A 444 -7.99 25.28 -2.38
N ASP A 445 -7.76 24.68 -1.21
CA ASP A 445 -7.76 23.23 -1.07
C ASP A 445 -9.08 22.69 -0.52
N ALA A 446 -9.38 21.46 -0.91
CA ALA A 446 -10.40 20.62 -0.34
C ALA A 446 -9.73 19.50 0.48
N LEU A 447 -10.06 19.43 1.76
CA LEU A 447 -9.52 18.47 2.71
C LEU A 447 -10.60 17.46 3.12
N ALA A 448 -10.26 16.19 3.17
CA ALA A 448 -11.11 15.14 3.74
C ALA A 448 -10.28 14.18 4.59
N ALA A 449 -10.84 13.75 5.74
CA ALA A 449 -10.11 12.91 6.69
C ALA A 449 -8.72 13.49 7.01
N ILE A 450 -8.67 14.78 7.33
CA ILE A 450 -7.47 15.48 7.80
C ILE A 450 -7.76 15.93 9.23
N GLU A 451 -6.95 15.50 10.18
CA GLU A 451 -7.16 15.81 11.59
C GLU A 451 -6.49 17.13 11.99
N ARG A 452 -5.48 17.58 11.25
CA ARG A 452 -4.67 18.77 11.57
C ARG A 452 -4.49 19.69 10.36
N ILE A 453 -4.88 20.95 10.52
CA ILE A 453 -4.53 22.03 9.59
C ILE A 453 -3.42 22.87 10.23
N VAL A 454 -2.21 22.75 9.72
CA VAL A 454 -1.00 23.33 10.29
C VAL A 454 -0.61 24.58 9.51
N PHE A 455 -0.64 25.72 10.19
CA PHE A 455 -0.14 27.00 9.67
C PHE A 455 1.23 27.32 10.27
N ALA A 456 1.88 28.36 9.76
CA ALA A 456 3.21 28.77 10.22
C ALA A 456 3.27 29.21 11.70
N ASP A 457 2.14 29.63 12.29
CA ASP A 457 2.07 30.17 13.65
C ASP A 457 1.24 29.32 14.63
N ARG A 458 0.33 28.48 14.14
CA ARG A 458 -0.56 27.65 14.97
C ARG A 458 -1.22 26.53 14.18
N THR A 459 -1.81 25.56 14.89
CA THR A 459 -2.52 24.42 14.31
C THR A 459 -4.00 24.44 14.69
N LEU A 460 -4.86 24.06 13.75
CA LEU A 460 -6.27 23.77 13.99
C LEU A 460 -6.47 22.24 13.98
N ALA A 461 -6.86 21.66 15.11
CA ALA A 461 -7.28 20.27 15.20
C ALA A 461 -8.77 20.10 14.89
N LEU A 462 -9.12 19.13 14.06
CA LEU A 462 -10.49 18.80 13.64
C LEU A 462 -11.06 17.57 14.37
N ASP A 463 -10.21 16.68 14.89
CA ASP A 463 -10.54 15.48 15.67
C ASP A 463 -10.92 15.79 17.13
N VAL A 464 -11.99 16.56 17.35
CA VAL A 464 -12.43 17.00 18.69
C VAL A 464 -12.88 15.86 19.61
N ALA A 465 -13.00 14.64 19.09
CA ALA A 465 -13.20 13.43 19.87
C ALA A 465 -11.89 12.82 20.39
N GLY A 466 -10.77 13.04 19.71
CA GLY A 466 -9.44 12.52 20.04
C GLY A 466 -8.68 13.37 21.06
N ALA A 467 -7.35 13.26 21.04
CA ALA A 467 -6.45 13.87 22.02
C ALA A 467 -6.69 15.38 22.23
N PRO A 468 -6.90 16.22 21.18
CA PRO A 468 -7.19 17.64 21.36
C PRO A 468 -8.45 17.90 22.19
N GLY A 469 -9.53 17.16 21.92
CA GLY A 469 -10.76 17.27 22.70
C GLY A 469 -10.62 16.74 24.12
N GLU A 470 -9.93 15.62 24.30
CA GLU A 470 -9.70 15.05 25.63
C GLU A 470 -8.91 15.99 26.53
N MET A 471 -7.83 16.59 26.01
CA MET A 471 -7.01 17.55 26.76
C MET A 471 -7.76 18.85 27.02
N TYR A 472 -8.55 19.33 26.05
CA TYR A 472 -9.42 20.50 26.26
C TYR A 472 -10.40 20.27 27.41
N ARG A 473 -11.07 19.11 27.43
CA ARG A 473 -12.02 18.74 28.49
C ARG A 473 -11.33 18.58 29.84
N LEU A 474 -10.08 18.10 29.87
CA LEU A 474 -9.30 17.99 31.09
C LEU A 474 -8.96 19.36 31.70
N TYR A 475 -8.60 20.35 30.88
CA TYR A 475 -8.43 21.75 31.33
C TYR A 475 -9.71 22.33 31.92
N GLN A 476 -10.84 22.13 31.24
CA GLN A 476 -12.13 22.62 31.72
C GLN A 476 -12.49 21.95 33.06
N ALA A 477 -12.31 20.64 33.18
CA ALA A 477 -12.63 19.91 34.39
C ALA A 477 -11.72 20.26 35.58
N ALA A 478 -10.43 20.47 35.31
CA ALA A 478 -9.46 20.78 36.35
C ALA A 478 -9.54 22.23 36.83
N PHE A 479 -9.78 23.19 35.93
CA PHE A 479 -9.58 24.63 36.21
C PHE A 479 -10.79 25.53 35.89
N ALA A 480 -11.90 24.97 35.40
CA ALA A 480 -13.10 25.71 34.99
C ALA A 480 -12.82 26.84 33.98
N ARG A 481 -11.85 26.65 33.08
CA ARG A 481 -11.48 27.64 32.06
C ARG A 481 -11.17 26.98 30.72
N ARG A 482 -11.18 27.80 29.67
CA ARG A 482 -10.60 27.42 28.37
C ARG A 482 -9.08 27.26 28.52
N PRO A 483 -8.47 26.22 27.91
CA PRO A 483 -7.03 26.12 27.84
C PRO A 483 -6.40 27.28 27.07
N ASP A 484 -5.18 27.64 27.44
CA ASP A 484 -4.30 28.43 26.57
C ASP A 484 -3.71 27.54 25.47
N GLU A 485 -3.45 28.11 24.29
CA GLU A 485 -3.08 27.35 23.09
C GLU A 485 -1.75 26.58 23.25
N ALA A 486 -0.76 27.18 23.92
CA ALA A 486 0.55 26.56 24.12
C ALA A 486 0.51 25.43 25.15
N GLY A 487 -0.19 25.62 26.27
CA GLY A 487 -0.39 24.56 27.27
C GLY A 487 -1.16 23.38 26.68
N LEU A 488 -2.19 23.66 25.88
CA LEU A 488 -2.94 22.61 25.19
C LEU A 488 -2.07 21.84 24.20
N GLY A 489 -1.29 22.55 23.37
CA GLY A 489 -0.37 21.93 22.40
C GLY A 489 0.66 21.01 23.06
N PHE A 490 1.20 21.41 24.22
CA PHE A 490 2.07 20.55 25.02
C PHE A 490 1.38 19.24 25.40
N TRP A 491 0.17 19.29 25.98
CA TRP A 491 -0.51 18.08 26.44
C TRP A 491 -0.97 17.18 25.28
N ILE A 492 -1.43 17.75 24.16
CA ILE A 492 -1.73 17.00 22.94
C ILE A 492 -0.48 16.23 22.49
N THR A 493 0.65 16.91 22.40
CA THR A 493 1.92 16.32 21.92
C THR A 493 2.42 15.21 22.84
N GLU A 494 2.34 15.39 24.16
CA GLU A 494 2.75 14.35 25.12
C GLU A 494 1.82 13.12 25.06
N PHE A 495 0.53 13.35 24.86
CA PHE A 495 -0.48 12.29 24.81
C PHE A 495 -0.39 11.46 23.52
N GLU A 496 -0.33 12.13 22.36
CA GLU A 496 -0.21 11.47 21.05
C GLU A 496 1.10 10.68 20.91
N ALA A 497 2.18 11.17 21.51
CA ALA A 497 3.46 10.46 21.53
C ALA A 497 3.50 9.29 22.53
N GLY A 498 2.40 9.00 23.24
CA GLY A 498 2.30 7.95 24.25
C GLY A 498 3.19 8.16 25.48
N ARG A 499 3.73 9.38 25.68
CA ARG A 499 4.57 9.72 26.85
C ARG A 499 3.74 9.90 28.11
N VAL A 500 2.47 10.27 27.95
CA VAL A 500 1.50 10.36 29.04
C VAL A 500 0.16 9.77 28.60
N ASP A 501 -0.52 9.06 29.48
CA ASP A 501 -1.92 8.68 29.31
C ASP A 501 -2.86 9.70 29.99
N LEU A 502 -4.17 9.53 29.85
CA LEU A 502 -5.14 10.48 30.42
C LEU A 502 -4.99 10.60 31.94
N ARG A 503 -4.68 9.50 32.62
CA ARG A 503 -4.48 9.47 34.08
C ARG A 503 -3.23 10.25 34.47
N GLY A 504 -2.12 10.08 33.75
CA GLY A 504 -0.88 10.80 33.96
C GLY A 504 -1.03 12.30 33.72
N ALA A 505 -1.76 12.70 32.67
CA ALA A 505 -2.08 14.09 32.43
C ALA A 505 -2.94 14.65 33.57
N ALA A 506 -4.01 13.96 33.97
CA ALA A 506 -4.84 14.37 35.10
C ALA A 506 -4.04 14.49 36.41
N ALA A 507 -3.09 13.59 36.66
CA ALA A 507 -2.21 13.63 37.83
C ALA A 507 -1.33 14.90 37.82
N ALA A 508 -0.76 15.24 36.67
CA ALA A 508 0.04 16.44 36.52
C ALA A 508 -0.80 17.72 36.71
N PHE A 509 -2.05 17.74 36.26
CA PHE A 509 -2.97 18.86 36.50
C PHE A 509 -3.28 19.02 37.98
N VAL A 510 -3.64 17.93 38.67
CA VAL A 510 -3.94 17.95 40.12
C VAL A 510 -2.71 18.35 40.94
N ALA A 511 -1.51 17.93 40.54
CA ALA A 511 -0.25 18.29 41.19
C ALA A 511 0.29 19.67 40.76
N SER A 512 -0.35 20.34 39.79
CA SER A 512 0.17 21.58 39.23
C SER A 512 0.16 22.72 40.23
N ARG A 513 1.06 23.68 39.99
CA ARG A 513 1.05 24.95 40.72
C ARG A 513 -0.29 25.69 40.53
N GLU A 514 -0.89 25.63 39.35
CA GLU A 514 -2.17 26.27 39.06
C GLU A 514 -3.28 25.68 39.93
N PHE A 515 -3.36 24.35 40.04
CA PHE A 515 -4.34 23.69 40.90
C PHE A 515 -4.14 24.09 42.36
N THR A 516 -2.90 24.04 42.82
CA THR A 516 -2.54 24.40 44.20
C THR A 516 -2.88 25.86 44.53
N GLN A 517 -2.66 26.79 43.59
CA GLN A 517 -2.98 28.20 43.78
C GLN A 517 -4.48 28.49 43.73
N THR A 518 -5.23 27.72 42.94
CA THR A 518 -6.67 27.92 42.75
C THR A 518 -7.48 27.28 43.87
N TYR A 519 -7.09 26.08 44.31
CA TYR A 519 -7.90 25.25 45.21
C TYR A 519 -7.18 24.80 46.49
N GLY A 520 -5.87 25.03 46.59
CA GLY A 520 -5.02 24.46 47.65
C GLY A 520 -4.40 23.12 47.26
N LEU A 521 -3.55 22.57 48.14
CA LEU A 521 -2.93 21.27 47.88
C LEU A 521 -4.02 20.20 47.76
N ALA A 522 -4.00 19.45 46.67
CA ALA A 522 -5.01 18.44 46.41
C ALA A 522 -5.10 17.40 47.54
N SER A 523 -3.99 17.08 48.21
CA SER A 523 -3.97 16.17 49.37
C SER A 523 -4.64 16.72 50.63
N GLU A 524 -4.89 18.03 50.70
CA GLU A 524 -5.49 18.70 51.86
C GLU A 524 -6.98 19.01 51.68
N ILE A 525 -7.48 19.00 50.44
CA ILE A 525 -8.91 19.13 50.13
C ILE A 525 -9.60 17.83 50.53
N GLY A 526 -10.65 17.83 51.35
CA GLY A 526 -11.41 16.61 51.64
C GLY A 526 -12.11 16.02 50.41
N ASP A 527 -12.30 14.70 50.33
CA ASP A 527 -12.85 14.03 49.13
C ASP A 527 -14.21 14.59 48.70
N ARG A 528 -15.10 14.89 49.66
CA ARG A 528 -16.38 15.52 49.36
C ARG A 528 -16.21 16.88 48.68
N ALA A 529 -15.31 17.71 49.20
CA ALA A 529 -15.03 19.03 48.64
C ALA A 529 -14.38 18.95 47.26
N TYR A 530 -13.54 17.94 47.02
CA TYR A 530 -12.96 17.69 45.70
C TYR A 530 -14.02 17.28 44.68
N VAL A 531 -14.96 16.41 45.06
CA VAL A 531 -16.09 16.03 44.20
C VAL A 531 -16.98 17.24 43.90
N ASP A 532 -17.36 18.02 44.92
CA ASP A 532 -18.18 19.22 44.73
C ASP A 532 -17.49 20.24 43.80
N LEU A 533 -16.16 20.37 43.89
CA LEU A 533 -15.34 21.19 42.98
C LEU A 533 -15.46 20.70 41.53
N LEU A 534 -15.30 19.41 41.28
CA LEU A 534 -15.40 18.86 39.91
C LEU A 534 -16.81 19.02 39.33
N TYR A 535 -17.86 18.82 40.14
CA TYR A 535 -19.24 19.12 39.73
C TYR A 535 -19.40 20.61 39.35
N GLY A 536 -18.83 21.52 40.13
CA GLY A 536 -18.84 22.94 39.84
C GLY A 536 -18.12 23.28 38.53
N ASN A 537 -16.92 22.75 38.33
CA ASN A 537 -16.10 23.01 37.15
C ASN A 537 -16.73 22.44 35.87
N VAL A 538 -17.21 21.20 35.93
CA VAL A 538 -17.64 20.44 34.74
C VAL A 538 -19.10 20.69 34.41
N LEU A 539 -19.97 20.74 35.43
CA LEU A 539 -21.42 20.75 35.26
C LEU A 539 -22.07 22.09 35.60
N GLY A 540 -21.30 23.04 36.16
CA GLY A 540 -21.82 24.35 36.58
C GLY A 540 -22.89 24.27 37.69
N ARG A 541 -22.99 23.12 38.39
CA ARG A 541 -23.98 22.86 39.44
C ARG A 541 -23.35 22.13 40.61
N PRO A 542 -23.90 22.25 41.84
CA PRO A 542 -23.45 21.43 42.96
C PRO A 542 -23.79 19.96 42.74
N ALA A 543 -23.01 19.07 43.37
CA ALA A 543 -23.31 17.64 43.39
C ALA A 543 -24.61 17.38 44.17
N ASP A 544 -25.50 16.57 43.60
CA ASP A 544 -26.59 15.98 44.38
C ASP A 544 -26.03 14.94 45.37
N GLU A 545 -26.84 14.60 46.38
CA GLU A 545 -26.39 13.75 47.49
C GLU A 545 -26.01 12.34 47.04
N ALA A 546 -26.71 11.78 46.05
CA ALA A 546 -26.43 10.45 45.51
C ALA A 546 -25.14 10.43 44.69
N GLY A 547 -24.92 11.43 43.83
CA GLY A 547 -23.71 11.58 43.03
C GLY A 547 -22.48 11.81 43.90
N ALA A 548 -22.57 12.71 44.88
CA ALA A 548 -21.48 12.94 45.82
C ALA A 548 -21.13 11.67 46.61
N LEU A 549 -22.13 10.91 47.06
CA LEU A 549 -21.92 9.65 47.77
C LEU A 549 -21.26 8.60 46.87
N PHE A 550 -21.69 8.47 45.61
CA PHE A 550 -21.11 7.54 44.64
C PHE A 550 -19.61 7.78 44.47
N TRP A 551 -19.20 9.03 44.19
CA TRP A 551 -17.79 9.35 43.95
C TRP A 551 -16.93 9.20 45.20
N THR A 552 -17.42 9.69 46.35
CA THR A 552 -16.67 9.57 47.62
C THR A 552 -16.51 8.13 48.07
N GLN A 553 -17.49 7.24 47.84
CA GLN A 553 -17.34 5.81 48.08
C GLN A 553 -16.33 5.16 47.13
N ARG A 554 -16.30 5.58 45.86
CA ARG A 554 -15.33 5.09 44.88
C ARG A 554 -13.91 5.48 45.26
N MET A 555 -13.71 6.72 45.72
CA MET A 555 -12.42 7.20 46.24
C MET A 555 -12.00 6.45 47.51
N ALA A 556 -12.94 6.23 48.45
CA ALA A 556 -12.68 5.43 49.65
C ALA A 556 -12.30 3.97 49.33
N SER A 557 -12.71 3.47 48.16
CA SER A 557 -12.38 2.13 47.66
C SER A 557 -11.09 2.09 46.83
N GLY A 558 -10.35 3.20 46.73
CA GLY A 558 -9.02 3.26 46.13
C GLY A 558 -8.91 3.97 44.78
N THR A 559 -10.01 4.49 44.21
CA THR A 559 -9.92 5.35 43.01
C THR A 559 -9.24 6.66 43.36
N SER A 560 -8.19 7.01 42.63
CA SER A 560 -7.40 8.21 42.91
C SER A 560 -8.06 9.49 42.41
N ARG A 561 -7.57 10.65 42.85
CA ARG A 561 -8.13 11.95 42.45
C ARG A 561 -7.98 12.22 40.97
N GLU A 562 -6.82 11.89 40.41
CA GLU A 562 -6.56 12.00 38.98
C GLU A 562 -7.48 11.10 38.14
N GLU A 563 -7.82 9.90 38.63
CA GLU A 563 -8.78 9.02 37.98
C GLU A 563 -10.19 9.62 38.02
N VAL A 564 -10.61 10.16 39.17
CA VAL A 564 -11.91 10.85 39.27
C VAL A 564 -11.95 12.06 38.33
N LEU A 565 -10.90 12.90 38.29
CA LEU A 565 -10.81 14.02 37.36
C LEU A 565 -10.92 13.55 35.90
N GLY A 566 -10.18 12.52 35.50
CA GLY A 566 -10.26 11.96 34.15
C GLY A 566 -11.66 11.47 33.79
N LEU A 567 -12.35 10.80 34.73
CA LEU A 567 -13.71 10.31 34.55
C LEU A 567 -14.73 11.46 34.43
N PHE A 568 -14.57 12.55 35.19
CA PHE A 568 -15.39 13.75 35.04
C PHE A 568 -15.12 14.44 33.70
N ALA A 569 -13.85 14.60 33.34
CA ALA A 569 -13.42 15.25 32.10
C ALA A 569 -14.01 14.56 30.87
N GLN A 570 -13.99 13.22 30.82
CA GLN A 570 -14.52 12.45 29.69
C GLN A 570 -15.97 11.98 29.87
N SER A 571 -16.68 12.49 30.88
CA SER A 571 -18.08 12.13 31.08
C SER A 571 -18.95 12.56 29.89
N PRO A 572 -19.97 11.79 29.50
CA PRO A 572 -20.88 12.17 28.41
C PRO A 572 -21.51 13.56 28.60
N GLU A 573 -21.77 13.95 29.85
CA GLU A 573 -22.29 15.28 30.20
C GLU A 573 -21.27 16.38 29.88
N ASN A 574 -19.99 16.20 30.23
CA ASN A 574 -18.95 17.18 29.89
C ASN A 574 -18.69 17.27 28.39
N VAL A 575 -18.67 16.13 27.70
CA VAL A 575 -18.53 16.08 26.23
C VAL A 575 -19.63 16.92 25.57
N ALA A 576 -20.88 16.77 26.01
CA ALA A 576 -22.00 17.54 25.50
C ALA A 576 -21.88 19.04 25.82
N LEU A 577 -21.40 19.39 27.02
CA LEU A 577 -21.22 20.79 27.44
C LEU A 577 -20.08 21.51 26.70
N VAL A 578 -19.01 20.79 26.36
CA VAL A 578 -17.86 21.34 25.63
C VAL A 578 -18.07 21.35 24.12
N ALA A 579 -18.94 20.49 23.56
CA ALA A 579 -19.17 20.38 22.13
C ALA A 579 -19.39 21.73 21.39
N PRO A 580 -20.20 22.68 21.91
CA PRO A 580 -20.35 23.98 21.25
C PRO A 580 -19.07 24.81 21.19
N ALA A 581 -18.16 24.67 22.17
CA ALA A 581 -16.92 25.44 22.25
C ALA A 581 -15.82 24.93 21.31
N VAL A 582 -15.98 23.71 20.78
CA VAL A 582 -15.03 23.04 19.89
C VAL A 582 -15.65 22.69 18.52
N ALA A 583 -16.86 23.19 18.23
CA ALA A 583 -17.60 22.83 17.02
C ALA A 583 -16.86 23.20 15.72
N ASP A 584 -16.04 24.25 15.75
CA ASP A 584 -15.23 24.72 14.62
C ASP A 584 -13.76 24.22 14.69
N GLY A 585 -13.50 23.22 15.54
CA GLY A 585 -12.16 22.70 15.81
C GLY A 585 -11.46 23.39 17.00
N ILE A 586 -10.24 22.96 17.28
CA ILE A 586 -9.45 23.35 18.45
C ILE A 586 -8.11 23.94 18.01
N TRP A 587 -7.89 25.23 18.31
CA TRP A 587 -6.61 25.90 18.06
C TRP A 587 -5.59 25.61 19.17
N TYR A 588 -4.36 25.32 18.77
CA TYR A 588 -3.20 25.15 19.66
C TYR A 588 -1.89 25.54 18.96
N VAL A 589 -0.81 25.70 19.75
CA VAL A 589 0.55 26.04 19.26
C VAL A 589 1.54 24.98 19.69
#